data_AF-A0A2M9N1Y7-F1
#
_entry.id   AF-A0A2M9N1Y7-F1
#
_cell.length_a   1.000
_cell.length_b   1.000
_cell.length_c   1.000
_cell.angle_alpha   90.00
_cell.angle_beta   90.00
_cell.angle_gamma   90.00
#
_symmetry.space_group_name_H-M   'P 1'
#
loop_
_entity.id
_entity.type
_entity.pdbx_description
1 polymer ?
#
loop_
_entity_poly.entity_id
_entity_poly.type
_entity_poly.pdbx_seq_one_letter_code
_entity_poly.pdbx_strand_id
1 'polypeptide(L)'
;MKQVSSLEAYLQASEYIDYFDAQIQDVILSFTEETEIEKIKAAFEFVRDQIDHSFDIKNDEVTRKASEVLNKRHGICYAKSHLLAGILRGMGIPSGICYQRLTLFDKPEDGYCIHALNTVYLKEYDRWIRLDGRGNKEGVNAQFSIDKERLAFPIREEYGEKDYEINYDQPHPIIIQTLEAYSNGMEMYLGGLPEDLSE
;
A
#
# COMPACT_ATOMS: atom_id res chain seq x y z
N MET A 1 11.28 2.67 12.48
CA MET A 1 11.33 2.59 11.00
C MET A 1 12.40 3.51 10.45
N LYS A 2 13.27 2.98 9.58
CA LYS A 2 14.35 3.72 8.91
C LYS A 2 13.83 4.35 7.61
N GLN A 3 14.04 5.64 7.45
CA GLN A 3 13.80 6.35 6.19
C GLN A 3 15.00 6.16 5.25
N VAL A 4 14.76 6.03 3.95
CA VAL A 4 15.82 5.88 2.94
C VAL A 4 16.18 7.20 2.25
N SER A 5 15.31 8.22 2.39
CA SER A 5 15.38 9.50 1.68
C SER A 5 14.99 10.66 2.59
N SER A 6 15.09 11.90 2.10
CA SER A 6 14.60 13.08 2.82
C SER A 6 13.08 13.15 2.84
N LEU A 7 12.50 13.93 3.75
CA LEU A 7 11.04 14.08 3.87
C LEU A 7 10.39 14.57 2.56
N GLU A 8 11.09 15.45 1.82
CA GLU A 8 10.64 15.98 0.54
C GLU A 8 10.52 14.91 -0.56
N ALA A 9 11.33 13.85 -0.49
CA ALA A 9 11.24 12.73 -1.44
C ALA A 9 9.89 11.99 -1.31
N TYR A 10 9.37 11.88 -0.08
CA TYR A 10 8.06 11.30 0.20
C TYR A 10 6.87 12.16 -0.24
N LEU A 11 7.12 13.31 -0.88
CA LEU A 11 6.11 14.14 -1.55
C LEU A 11 6.18 14.03 -3.08
N GLN A 12 7.24 13.45 -3.64
CA GLN A 12 7.44 13.46 -5.09
C GLN A 12 6.57 12.44 -5.80
N ALA A 13 6.08 12.82 -6.98
CA ALA A 13 5.47 11.90 -7.92
C ALA A 13 6.53 10.98 -8.53
N SER A 14 6.09 9.84 -9.04
CA SER A 14 6.91 8.94 -9.85
C SER A 14 6.06 8.23 -10.89
N GLU A 15 6.67 7.32 -11.64
CA GLU A 15 5.95 6.52 -12.63
C GLU A 15 4.79 5.71 -12.05
N TYR A 16 4.97 5.16 -10.83
CA TYR A 16 3.98 4.30 -10.19
C TYR A 16 3.09 5.05 -9.19
N ILE A 17 3.57 6.19 -8.70
CA ILE A 17 2.87 7.09 -7.79
C ILE A 17 2.59 8.39 -8.57
N ASP A 18 1.76 8.26 -9.61
CA ASP A 18 1.56 9.24 -10.68
C ASP A 18 0.42 10.22 -10.37
N TYR A 19 0.46 10.87 -9.20
CA TYR A 19 -0.65 11.68 -8.71
C TYR A 19 -0.99 12.93 -9.54
N PHE A 20 -0.15 13.31 -10.51
CA PHE A 20 -0.48 14.37 -11.48
C PHE A 20 -1.54 13.95 -12.51
N ASP A 21 -1.89 12.65 -12.57
CA ASP A 21 -3.02 12.19 -13.36
C ASP A 21 -4.32 12.92 -12.97
N ALA A 22 -5.09 13.33 -13.98
CA ALA A 22 -6.28 14.16 -13.78
C ALA A 22 -7.32 13.49 -12.88
N GLN A 23 -7.51 12.18 -12.98
CA GLN A 23 -8.51 11.47 -12.16
C GLN A 23 -8.07 11.38 -10.70
N ILE A 24 -6.76 11.25 -10.45
CA ILE A 24 -6.24 11.31 -9.08
C ILE A 24 -6.42 12.72 -8.51
N GLN A 25 -6.13 13.76 -9.31
CA GLN A 25 -6.37 15.15 -8.91
C GLN A 25 -7.84 15.41 -8.58
N ASP A 26 -8.78 14.87 -9.36
CA ASP A 26 -10.22 14.99 -9.07
C ASP A 26 -10.59 14.33 -7.73
N VAL A 27 -10.03 13.15 -7.43
CA VAL A 27 -10.22 12.49 -6.12
C VAL A 27 -9.60 13.32 -4.99
N ILE A 28 -8.39 13.85 -5.18
CA ILE A 28 -7.73 14.73 -4.20
C ILE A 28 -8.60 15.95 -3.88
N LEU A 29 -9.16 16.60 -4.91
CA LEU A 29 -10.04 17.77 -4.75
C LEU A 29 -11.39 17.43 -4.11
N SER A 30 -11.78 16.16 -4.08
CA SER A 30 -13.03 15.72 -3.43
C SER A 30 -12.93 15.64 -1.90
N PHE A 31 -11.71 15.58 -1.34
CA PHE A 31 -11.49 15.62 0.10
C PHE A 31 -11.67 17.05 0.63
N THR A 32 -12.70 17.24 1.44
CA THR A 32 -13.09 18.55 2.00
C THR A 32 -12.79 18.68 3.48
N GLU A 33 -12.17 17.66 4.08
CA GLU A 33 -11.79 17.60 5.48
C GLU A 33 -10.87 18.76 5.86
N GLU A 34 -11.01 19.28 7.06
CA GLU A 34 -10.28 20.49 7.49
C GLU A 34 -8.88 20.15 7.99
N THR A 35 -8.74 19.06 8.74
CA THR A 35 -7.47 18.69 9.37
C THR A 35 -6.67 17.68 8.55
N GLU A 36 -5.34 17.70 8.72
CA GLU A 36 -4.43 16.74 8.08
C GLU A 36 -4.82 15.29 8.43
N ILE A 37 -5.14 15.02 9.70
CA ILE A 37 -5.51 13.68 10.18
C ILE A 37 -6.80 13.18 9.54
N GLU A 38 -7.82 14.04 9.43
CA GLU A 38 -9.09 13.69 8.79
C GLU A 38 -8.90 13.41 7.30
N LYS A 39 -8.07 14.20 6.59
CA LYS A 39 -7.71 13.93 5.18
C LYS A 39 -7.00 12.60 5.01
N ILE A 40 -6.03 12.30 5.88
CA ILE A 40 -5.30 11.02 5.83
C ILE A 40 -6.28 9.87 6.05
N LYS A 41 -7.15 9.99 7.05
CA LYS A 41 -8.16 8.98 7.36
C LYS A 41 -9.12 8.79 6.17
N ALA A 42 -9.64 9.87 5.61
CA ALA A 42 -10.56 9.81 4.47
C ALA A 42 -9.91 9.16 3.24
N ALA A 43 -8.66 9.51 2.92
CA ALA A 43 -7.92 8.87 1.83
C ALA A 43 -7.66 7.39 2.09
N PHE A 44 -7.29 7.03 3.32
CA PHE A 44 -7.11 5.64 3.73
C PHE A 44 -8.40 4.84 3.58
N GLU A 45 -9.51 5.35 4.10
CA GLU A 45 -10.83 4.69 4.02
C GLU A 45 -11.32 4.61 2.58
N PHE A 46 -11.09 5.64 1.76
CA PHE A 46 -11.36 5.59 0.32
C PHE A 46 -10.63 4.44 -0.36
N VAL A 47 -9.31 4.31 -0.17
CA VAL A 47 -8.54 3.22 -0.80
C VAL A 47 -8.91 1.87 -0.19
N ARG A 48 -9.12 1.78 1.11
CA ARG A 48 -9.47 0.52 1.79
C ARG A 48 -10.84 0.00 1.35
N ASP A 49 -11.84 0.89 1.25
CA ASP A 49 -13.25 0.50 1.16
C ASP A 49 -13.86 0.69 -0.24
N GLN A 50 -13.31 1.58 -1.09
CA GLN A 50 -13.85 1.85 -2.43
C GLN A 50 -13.00 1.30 -3.58
N ILE A 51 -11.88 0.66 -3.27
CA ILE A 51 -11.03 -0.01 -4.25
C ILE A 51 -10.98 -1.48 -3.84
N ASP A 52 -11.39 -2.39 -4.72
CA ASP A 52 -11.42 -3.80 -4.40
C ASP A 52 -10.02 -4.40 -4.31
N HIS A 53 -9.88 -5.42 -3.45
CA HIS A 53 -8.70 -6.27 -3.49
C HIS A 53 -8.85 -7.31 -4.60
N SER A 54 -8.00 -7.28 -5.62
CA SER A 54 -8.18 -8.08 -6.85
C SER A 54 -8.35 -9.57 -6.59
N PHE A 55 -7.58 -10.13 -5.66
CA PHE A 55 -7.68 -11.54 -5.30
C PHE A 55 -9.03 -11.91 -4.65
N ASP A 56 -9.61 -11.02 -3.85
CA ASP A 56 -10.87 -11.33 -3.15
C ASP A 56 -12.04 -11.36 -4.13
N ILE A 57 -12.03 -10.48 -5.12
CA ILE A 57 -13.04 -10.43 -6.19
C ILE A 57 -12.70 -11.36 -7.37
N LYS A 58 -11.61 -12.13 -7.27
CA LYS A 58 -11.12 -13.05 -8.32
C LYS A 58 -10.89 -12.37 -9.67
N ASN A 59 -10.46 -11.10 -9.64
CA ASN A 59 -10.07 -10.37 -10.83
C ASN A 59 -8.60 -10.66 -11.13
N ASP A 60 -8.32 -11.03 -12.37
CA ASP A 60 -7.01 -11.45 -12.85
C ASP A 60 -6.25 -10.35 -13.59
N GLU A 61 -6.82 -9.15 -13.75
CA GLU A 61 -6.07 -8.01 -14.29
C GLU A 61 -5.05 -7.48 -13.27
N VAL A 62 -3.79 -7.32 -13.71
CA VAL A 62 -2.72 -6.73 -12.90
C VAL A 62 -2.68 -5.21 -13.07
N THR A 63 -3.04 -4.47 -12.02
CA THR A 63 -2.85 -3.02 -11.93
C THR A 63 -1.49 -2.67 -11.34
N ARG A 64 -0.89 -1.57 -11.80
CA ARG A 64 0.49 -1.19 -11.44
C ARG A 64 0.56 0.23 -10.92
N LYS A 65 0.07 1.21 -11.68
CA LYS A 65 0.16 2.63 -11.34
C LYS A 65 -1.00 3.06 -10.45
N ALA A 66 -0.82 4.13 -9.68
CA ALA A 66 -1.90 4.71 -8.88
C ALA A 66 -3.12 5.03 -9.75
N SER A 67 -2.90 5.65 -10.92
CA SER A 67 -3.98 6.03 -11.85
C SER A 67 -4.72 4.81 -12.41
N GLU A 68 -4.00 3.72 -12.71
CA GLU A 68 -4.59 2.45 -13.16
C GLU A 68 -5.49 1.85 -12.09
N VAL A 69 -5.02 1.79 -10.84
CA VAL A 69 -5.81 1.26 -9.71
C VAL A 69 -7.10 2.07 -9.52
N LEU A 70 -7.01 3.40 -9.62
CA LEU A 70 -8.18 4.26 -9.49
C LEU A 70 -9.18 4.04 -10.64
N ASN A 71 -8.70 3.97 -11.88
CA ASN A 71 -9.53 3.76 -13.07
C ASN A 71 -10.23 2.39 -13.02
N LYS A 72 -9.47 1.33 -12.73
CA LYS A 72 -9.96 -0.05 -12.70
C LYS A 72 -10.73 -0.39 -11.43
N ARG A 73 -10.61 0.43 -10.38
CA ARG A 73 -11.24 0.22 -9.06
C ARG A 73 -10.81 -1.07 -8.36
N HIS A 74 -9.65 -1.62 -8.70
CA HIS A 74 -9.06 -2.74 -7.97
C HIS A 74 -7.53 -2.73 -8.02
N GLY A 75 -6.94 -3.40 -7.03
CA GLY A 75 -5.52 -3.75 -7.03
C GLY A 75 -5.20 -4.71 -5.90
N ILE A 76 -4.00 -5.27 -5.91
CA ILE A 76 -3.47 -5.99 -4.75
C ILE A 76 -2.81 -5.00 -3.78
N CYS A 77 -2.34 -5.45 -2.61
CA CYS A 77 -1.72 -4.59 -1.61
C CYS A 77 -0.61 -3.68 -2.18
N TYR A 78 0.17 -4.17 -3.16
CA TYR A 78 1.19 -3.38 -3.86
C TYR A 78 0.58 -2.16 -4.56
N ALA A 79 -0.24 -2.38 -5.58
CA ALA A 79 -0.80 -1.30 -6.40
C ALA A 79 -1.72 -0.39 -5.57
N LYS A 80 -2.48 -0.94 -4.62
CA LYS A 80 -3.28 -0.13 -3.69
C LYS A 80 -2.42 0.79 -2.83
N SER A 81 -1.24 0.35 -2.40
CA SER A 81 -0.30 1.21 -1.68
C SER A 81 0.23 2.35 -2.55
N HIS A 82 0.38 2.13 -3.86
CA HIS A 82 0.76 3.19 -4.80
C HIS A 82 -0.34 4.25 -4.89
N LEU A 83 -1.61 3.84 -4.99
CA LEU A 83 -2.74 4.76 -5.00
C LEU A 83 -2.85 5.59 -3.73
N LEU A 84 -2.79 4.95 -2.55
CA LEU A 84 -2.85 5.67 -1.28
C LEU A 84 -1.70 6.67 -1.14
N ALA A 85 -0.47 6.26 -1.50
CA ALA A 85 0.67 7.18 -1.52
C ALA A 85 0.44 8.34 -2.50
N GLY A 86 -0.10 8.07 -3.69
CA GLY A 86 -0.37 9.10 -4.70
C GLY A 86 -1.36 10.15 -4.21
N ILE A 87 -2.49 9.71 -3.66
CA ILE A 87 -3.51 10.61 -3.10
C ILE A 87 -2.92 11.47 -1.97
N LEU A 88 -2.23 10.86 -1.02
CA LEU A 88 -1.64 11.58 0.12
C LEU A 88 -0.57 12.58 -0.31
N ARG A 89 0.34 12.18 -1.21
CA ARG A 89 1.38 13.06 -1.75
C ARG A 89 0.80 14.24 -2.51
N GLY A 90 -0.24 14.00 -3.31
CA GLY A 90 -0.94 15.06 -4.03
C GLY A 90 -1.67 16.05 -3.11
N MET A 91 -2.02 15.63 -1.89
CA MET A 91 -2.51 16.53 -0.82
C MET A 91 -1.38 17.24 -0.05
N GLY A 92 -0.12 17.00 -0.40
CA GLY A 92 1.05 17.56 0.29
C GLY A 92 1.40 16.85 1.60
N ILE A 93 0.92 15.62 1.80
CA ILE A 93 1.19 14.80 2.98
C ILE A 93 2.31 13.80 2.65
N PRO A 94 3.46 13.83 3.35
CA PRO A 94 4.54 12.88 3.08
C PRO A 94 4.07 11.45 3.34
N SER A 95 4.14 10.62 2.30
CA SER A 95 3.71 9.22 2.34
C SER A 95 4.75 8.33 1.68
N GLY A 96 5.04 7.21 2.31
CA GLY A 96 5.94 6.17 1.80
C GLY A 96 5.26 4.81 1.75
N ILE A 97 6.05 3.80 1.42
CA ILE A 97 5.64 2.41 1.36
C ILE A 97 6.62 1.60 2.20
N CYS A 98 6.10 0.70 3.01
CA CYS A 98 6.89 -0.26 3.77
C CYS A 98 6.32 -1.66 3.57
N TYR A 99 7.07 -2.66 3.98
CA TYR A 99 6.78 -4.04 3.62
C TYR A 99 6.90 -4.97 4.80
N GLN A 100 6.16 -6.07 4.71
CA GLN A 100 6.22 -7.20 5.62
C GLN A 100 6.41 -8.47 4.79
N ARG A 101 7.09 -9.46 5.36
CA ARG A 101 7.10 -10.83 4.84
C ARG A 101 6.09 -11.61 5.65
N LEU A 102 5.08 -12.16 4.99
CA LEU A 102 3.99 -12.92 5.61
C LEU A 102 3.89 -14.30 4.95
N THR A 103 3.26 -15.27 5.61
CA THR A 103 2.86 -16.51 4.94
C THR A 103 1.86 -16.19 3.83
N LEU A 104 1.94 -16.89 2.70
CA LEU A 104 1.07 -16.64 1.56
C LEU A 104 -0.41 -16.88 1.91
N PHE A 105 -0.66 -17.92 2.70
CA PHE A 105 -1.96 -18.22 3.29
C PHE A 105 -1.82 -18.36 4.82
N ASP A 106 -2.25 -19.47 5.39
CA ASP A 106 -2.40 -19.61 6.84
C ASP A 106 -1.13 -20.11 7.53
N LYS A 107 -0.30 -20.88 6.81
CA LYS A 107 0.84 -21.62 7.40
C LYS A 107 2.14 -21.46 6.58
N PRO A 108 3.31 -21.69 7.19
CA PRO A 108 4.60 -21.64 6.50
C PRO A 108 4.70 -22.54 5.26
N GLU A 109 4.02 -23.69 5.25
CA GLU A 109 4.06 -24.63 4.12
C GLU A 109 3.35 -24.09 2.86
N ASP A 110 2.51 -23.06 3.02
CA ASP A 110 1.84 -22.38 1.92
C ASP A 110 2.78 -21.44 1.15
N GLY A 111 4.02 -21.28 1.62
CA GLY A 111 4.98 -20.33 1.09
C GLY A 111 4.83 -18.95 1.72
N TYR A 112 5.56 -17.98 1.17
CA TYR A 112 5.59 -16.62 1.68
C TYR A 112 5.34 -15.60 0.58
N CYS A 113 4.95 -14.40 0.98
CA CYS A 113 4.86 -13.28 0.08
C CYS A 113 5.27 -12.00 0.79
N ILE A 114 5.56 -10.98 -0.02
CA ILE A 114 5.63 -9.62 0.48
C ILE A 114 4.22 -9.03 0.58
N HIS A 115 3.95 -8.34 1.68
CA HIS A 115 2.78 -7.51 1.87
C HIS A 115 3.20 -6.05 1.94
N ALA A 116 2.52 -5.17 1.20
CA ALA A 116 2.82 -3.74 1.17
C ALA A 116 1.83 -2.95 2.03
N LEU A 117 2.38 -1.96 2.73
CA LEU A 117 1.67 -1.02 3.58
C LEU A 117 2.11 0.40 3.24
N ASN A 118 1.30 1.38 3.63
CA ASN A 118 1.70 2.78 3.56
C ASN A 118 2.25 3.27 4.89
N THR A 119 3.18 4.21 4.81
CA THR A 119 3.60 5.00 5.96
C THR A 119 3.21 6.45 5.72
N VAL A 120 2.68 7.13 6.73
CA VAL A 120 2.25 8.53 6.61
C VAL A 120 2.89 9.33 7.73
N TYR A 121 3.47 10.47 7.39
CA TYR A 121 4.06 11.38 8.37
C TYR A 121 2.97 12.30 8.91
N LEU A 122 2.75 12.26 10.23
CA LEU A 122 1.84 13.16 10.94
C LEU A 122 2.63 14.36 11.43
N LYS A 123 2.42 15.51 10.80
CA LYS A 123 3.19 16.73 11.11
C LYS A 123 2.95 17.21 12.54
N GLU A 124 1.71 17.13 13.01
CA GLU A 124 1.34 17.53 14.37
C GLU A 124 2.11 16.74 15.46
N TYR A 125 2.44 15.48 15.18
CA TYR A 125 3.09 14.58 16.13
C TYR A 125 4.56 14.31 15.84
N ASP A 126 5.11 14.91 14.78
CA ASP A 126 6.49 14.68 14.30
C ASP A 126 6.85 13.18 14.22
N ARG A 127 5.96 12.36 13.64
CA ARG A 127 6.17 10.91 13.56
C ARG A 127 5.49 10.26 12.37
N TRP A 128 6.00 9.10 12.00
CA TRP A 128 5.38 8.21 11.02
C TRP A 128 4.39 7.26 11.69
N ILE A 129 3.26 7.02 11.02
CA ILE A 129 2.34 5.93 11.31
C ILE A 129 2.25 4.98 10.11
N ARG A 130 1.74 3.78 10.31
CA ARG A 130 1.51 2.79 9.25
C ARG A 130 0.03 2.55 9.03
N LEU A 131 -0.32 2.39 7.77
CA LEU A 131 -1.69 2.19 7.32
C LEU A 131 -1.72 1.02 6.33
N ASP A 132 -2.69 0.11 6.53
CA ASP A 132 -2.90 -1.04 5.66
C ASP A 132 -4.11 -0.82 4.76
N GLY A 133 -3.88 -0.27 3.57
CA GLY A 133 -4.92 0.06 2.60
C GLY A 133 -5.50 -1.15 1.85
N ARG A 134 -5.10 -2.39 2.19
CA ARG A 134 -5.43 -3.62 1.44
C ARG A 134 -6.93 -3.90 1.27
N GLY A 135 -7.76 -3.47 2.22
CA GLY A 135 -9.21 -3.69 2.19
C GLY A 135 -9.69 -4.81 3.13
N ASN A 136 -10.88 -4.65 3.68
CA ASN A 136 -11.44 -5.57 4.68
C ASN A 136 -12.23 -6.72 4.03
N LYS A 137 -12.23 -7.87 4.72
CA LYS A 137 -13.04 -9.06 4.38
C LYS A 137 -13.31 -9.87 5.65
N GLU A 138 -14.02 -10.98 5.54
CA GLU A 138 -14.16 -11.91 6.67
C GLU A 138 -12.77 -12.31 7.20
N GLY A 139 -12.55 -12.12 8.51
CA GLY A 139 -11.26 -12.35 9.16
C GLY A 139 -10.23 -11.23 9.03
N VAL A 140 -10.47 -10.18 8.23
CA VAL A 140 -9.54 -9.06 8.00
C VAL A 140 -10.20 -7.72 8.34
N ASN A 141 -9.61 -6.98 9.28
CA ASN A 141 -10.17 -5.72 9.79
C ASN A 141 -9.09 -4.66 10.03
N ALA A 142 -8.49 -4.17 8.96
CA ALA A 142 -7.57 -3.03 9.00
C ALA A 142 -8.31 -1.72 9.30
N GLN A 143 -7.77 -0.89 10.19
CA GLN A 143 -8.41 0.33 10.67
C GLN A 143 -7.44 1.49 10.79
N PHE A 144 -7.94 2.70 10.56
CA PHE A 144 -7.17 3.90 10.83
C PHE A 144 -6.96 4.05 12.33
N SER A 145 -5.72 4.23 12.75
CA SER A 145 -5.38 4.56 14.13
C SER A 145 -4.05 5.30 14.20
N ILE A 146 -4.04 6.40 14.94
CA ILE A 146 -2.82 7.16 15.20
C ILE A 146 -2.02 6.56 16.36
N ASP A 147 -2.67 5.94 17.34
CA ASP A 147 -2.01 5.48 18.58
C ASP A 147 -1.34 4.12 18.39
N LYS A 148 -2.09 3.15 17.89
CA LYS A 148 -1.63 1.78 17.68
C LYS A 148 -2.10 1.28 16.34
N GLU A 149 -1.17 0.85 15.50
CA GLU A 149 -1.48 0.29 14.19
C GLU A 149 -2.52 -0.85 14.28
N ARG A 150 -3.40 -0.89 13.28
CA ARG A 150 -4.43 -1.93 13.09
C ARG A 150 -4.35 -2.42 11.66
N LEU A 151 -3.39 -3.30 11.42
CA LEU A 151 -3.07 -3.85 10.10
C LEU A 151 -3.98 -5.04 9.76
N ALA A 152 -4.01 -5.45 8.49
CA ALA A 152 -4.78 -6.61 8.05
C ALA A 152 -4.27 -7.91 8.67
N PHE A 153 -2.93 -8.03 8.77
CA PHE A 153 -2.25 -9.21 9.26
C PHE A 153 -1.19 -8.81 10.29
N PRO A 154 -1.22 -9.37 11.51
CA PRO A 154 -0.11 -9.23 12.45
C PRO A 154 1.06 -10.11 12.00
N ILE A 155 2.27 -9.72 12.38
CA ILE A 155 3.46 -10.55 12.19
C ILE A 155 3.46 -11.67 13.23
N ARG A 156 3.62 -12.91 12.77
CA ARG A 156 3.82 -14.12 13.56
C ARG A 156 5.28 -14.55 13.45
N GLU A 157 6.11 -14.10 14.38
CA GLU A 157 7.55 -14.39 14.39
C GLU A 157 7.83 -15.90 14.40
N GLU A 158 6.97 -16.69 15.05
CA GLU A 158 7.04 -18.15 15.07
C GLU A 158 6.92 -18.79 13.68
N TYR A 159 6.33 -18.09 12.70
CA TYR A 159 6.20 -18.52 11.31
C TYR A 159 7.30 -17.94 10.42
N GLY A 160 8.29 -17.25 10.98
CA GLY A 160 9.35 -16.58 10.22
C GLY A 160 8.83 -15.36 9.43
N GLU A 161 7.66 -14.85 9.78
CA GLU A 161 7.16 -13.57 9.30
C GLU A 161 8.01 -12.44 9.91
N LYS A 162 8.22 -11.35 9.16
CA LYS A 162 9.03 -10.23 9.62
C LYS A 162 8.54 -8.90 9.07
N ASP A 163 8.81 -7.85 9.83
CA ASP A 163 8.78 -6.48 9.33
C ASP A 163 10.15 -6.12 8.77
N TYR A 164 10.21 -5.43 7.63
CA TYR A 164 11.48 -4.89 7.15
C TYR A 164 11.86 -3.59 7.85
N GLU A 165 10.91 -2.89 8.47
CA GLU A 165 11.10 -1.61 9.17
C GLU A 165 11.80 -0.52 8.33
N ILE A 166 11.71 -0.60 7.00
CA ILE A 166 12.24 0.39 6.07
C ILE A 166 11.07 1.12 5.40
N ASN A 167 11.13 2.44 5.42
CA ASN A 167 10.21 3.32 4.72
C ASN A 167 10.83 3.73 3.38
N TYR A 168 10.23 3.31 2.27
CA TYR A 168 10.68 3.67 0.93
C TYR A 168 9.84 4.83 0.37
N ASP A 169 10.50 5.83 -0.22
CA ASP A 169 9.82 6.91 -0.95
C ASP A 169 9.38 6.47 -2.36
N GLN A 170 9.88 5.35 -2.87
CA GLN A 170 9.43 4.72 -4.10
C GLN A 170 9.04 3.27 -3.86
N PRO A 171 8.16 2.67 -4.69
CA PRO A 171 7.93 1.23 -4.63
C PRO A 171 9.24 0.45 -4.79
N HIS A 172 9.39 -0.63 -4.04
CA HIS A 172 10.58 -1.46 -4.10
C HIS A 172 10.76 -2.05 -5.52
N PRO A 173 11.98 -2.07 -6.08
CA PRO A 173 12.21 -2.54 -7.45
C PRO A 173 11.68 -3.95 -7.73
N ILE A 174 11.85 -4.90 -6.80
CA ILE A 174 11.32 -6.27 -6.97
C ILE A 174 9.80 -6.31 -7.12
N ILE A 175 9.09 -5.42 -6.43
CA ILE A 175 7.62 -5.33 -6.50
C ILE A 175 7.20 -4.82 -7.88
N ILE A 176 7.91 -3.82 -8.38
CA ILE A 176 7.68 -3.30 -9.73
C ILE A 176 7.97 -4.37 -10.78
N GLN A 177 9.12 -5.04 -10.70
CA GLN A 177 9.48 -6.12 -11.62
C GLN A 177 8.42 -7.22 -11.64
N THR A 178 7.90 -7.62 -10.46
CA THR A 178 6.80 -8.59 -10.38
C THR A 178 5.54 -8.07 -11.06
N LEU A 179 5.10 -6.84 -10.79
CA LEU A 179 3.89 -6.28 -11.40
C LEU A 179 4.02 -6.13 -12.93
N GLU A 180 5.21 -5.80 -13.43
CA GLU A 180 5.49 -5.68 -14.87
C GLU A 180 5.60 -7.05 -15.57
N ALA A 181 6.14 -8.07 -14.90
CA ALA A 181 6.35 -9.40 -15.47
C ALA A 181 5.05 -10.18 -15.71
N TYR A 182 3.97 -9.83 -15.02
CA TYR A 182 2.69 -10.55 -15.10
C TYR A 182 1.59 -9.68 -15.66
N SER A 183 0.82 -10.25 -16.60
CA SER A 183 -0.45 -9.69 -17.08
C SER A 183 -1.66 -10.35 -16.41
N ASN A 184 -1.49 -11.57 -15.87
CA ASN A 184 -2.51 -12.32 -15.15
C ASN A 184 -2.16 -12.41 -13.65
N GLY A 185 -3.02 -11.85 -12.81
CA GLY A 185 -2.86 -11.80 -11.36
C GLY A 185 -2.94 -13.17 -10.71
N MET A 186 -3.73 -14.11 -11.25
CA MET A 186 -3.82 -15.46 -10.69
C MET A 186 -2.51 -16.22 -10.90
N GLU A 187 -1.90 -16.10 -12.08
CA GLU A 187 -0.57 -16.66 -12.34
C GLU A 187 0.49 -16.04 -11.42
N MET A 188 0.41 -14.73 -11.20
CA MET A 188 1.29 -14.03 -10.25
C MET A 188 1.13 -14.57 -8.82
N TYR A 189 -0.10 -14.80 -8.33
CA TYR A 189 -0.35 -15.36 -7.00
C TYR A 189 0.13 -16.80 -6.84
N LEU A 190 0.09 -17.61 -7.91
CA LEU A 190 0.45 -19.04 -7.84
C LEU A 190 1.96 -19.31 -7.84
N GLY A 191 2.80 -18.33 -8.18
CA GLY A 191 4.25 -18.52 -8.14
C GLY A 191 5.12 -17.36 -8.59
N GLY A 192 4.54 -16.15 -8.76
CA GLY A 192 5.28 -14.96 -9.19
C GLY A 192 5.52 -13.92 -8.09
N LEU A 193 4.86 -14.05 -6.94
CA LEU A 193 5.06 -13.13 -5.82
C LEU A 193 6.45 -13.32 -5.20
N PRO A 194 7.18 -12.23 -4.91
CA PRO A 194 8.45 -12.32 -4.21
C PRO A 194 8.22 -12.74 -2.76
N GLU A 195 9.14 -13.56 -2.23
CA GLU A 195 9.09 -14.05 -0.85
C GLU A 195 9.98 -13.25 0.12
N ASP A 196 10.95 -12.50 -0.40
CA ASP A 196 11.86 -11.61 0.35
C ASP A 196 12.13 -10.34 -0.47
N LEU A 197 12.57 -9.27 0.21
CA LEU A 197 13.06 -8.04 -0.41
C LEU A 197 14.58 -8.01 -0.55
N SER A 198 15.29 -9.06 -0.13
CA SER A 198 16.73 -9.17 -0.35
C SER A 198 17.06 -9.26 -1.84
N GLU A 199 17.89 -8.33 -2.31
CA GLU A 199 18.78 -8.56 -3.46
C GLU A 199 19.94 -9.49 -3.06
#